data_AF-A0A2M7K088-F1
#
_entry.id   AF-A0A2M7K088-F1
#
_cell.length_a   1.000
_cell.length_b   1.000
_cell.length_c   1.000
_cell.angle_alpha   90.00
_cell.angle_beta   90.00
_cell.angle_gamma   90.00
#
_symmetry.space_group_name_H-M   'P 1'
#
loop_
_entity.id
_entity.type
_entity.pdbx_description
1 polymer ?
#
loop_
_entity_poly.entity_id
_entity_poly.type
_entity_poly.pdbx_seq_one_letter_code
_entity_poly.pdbx_strand_id
1 'polypeptide(L)'
;MTTLVVNLLIFVMAAFLGTELIRHVTRLLHTPLMSLTNAISSISVVAALIVMTEPKNSLVLLLAVVAVALATTNIVSGYWITERILRMFRRQKETK
;
A
#
# COMPACT_ATOMS: atom_id res chain seq x y z
N MET A 1 7.99 27.42 -10.21
CA MET A 1 7.34 26.18 -10.69
C MET A 1 5.98 26.09 -10.02
N THR A 2 4.87 25.99 -10.76
CA THR A 2 3.54 25.87 -10.14
C THR A 2 3.42 24.51 -9.43
N THR A 3 2.66 24.44 -8.34
CA THR A 3 2.47 23.21 -7.55
C THR A 3 2.00 22.04 -8.41
N LEU A 4 1.15 22.30 -9.40
CA LEU A 4 0.72 21.32 -10.40
C LEU A 4 1.89 20.73 -11.20
N VAL A 5 2.80 21.59 -11.72
CA VAL A 5 3.97 21.14 -12.49
C VAL A 5 4.90 20.29 -11.64
N VAL A 6 5.10 20.66 -10.36
CA VAL A 6 5.91 19.86 -9.42
C VAL A 6 5.25 18.51 -9.14
N ASN A 7 3.95 18.46 -8.86
CA ASN A 7 3.24 17.21 -8.60
C ASN A 7 3.21 16.29 -9.83
N LEU A 8 3.08 16.87 -11.03
CA LEU A 8 3.13 16.10 -12.28
C LEU A 8 4.53 15.51 -12.51
N LEU A 9 5.59 16.28 -12.23
CA LEU A 9 6.96 15.77 -12.28
C LEU A 9 7.15 14.61 -11.29
N ILE A 10 6.70 14.75 -10.04
CA ILE A 10 6.76 13.69 -9.03
C ILE A 10 6.00 12.45 -9.50
N PHE A 11 4.79 12.62 -10.03
CA PHE A 11 3.97 11.52 -10.55
C PHE A 11 4.68 10.74 -11.66
N VAL A 12 5.21 11.45 -12.66
CA VAL A 12 5.93 10.82 -13.79
C VAL A 12 7.20 10.12 -13.29
N MET A 13 8.01 10.78 -12.45
CA MET A 13 9.24 10.18 -11.90
C MET A 13 8.96 8.96 -11.03
N ALA A 14 7.92 9.00 -10.18
CA ALA A 14 7.51 7.86 -9.37
C ALA A 14 7.00 6.69 -10.21
N ALA A 15 6.26 6.95 -11.30
CA ALA A 15 5.81 5.92 -12.22
C ALA A 15 6.98 5.21 -12.91
N PHE A 16 7.95 5.97 -13.45
CA PHE A 16 9.17 5.41 -14.03
C PHE A 16 9.94 4.57 -13.01
N LEU A 17 10.20 5.11 -11.81
CA LEU A 17 10.90 4.40 -10.75
C LEU A 17 10.19 3.10 -10.35
N GLY A 18 8.87 3.13 -10.20
CA GLY A 18 8.05 1.97 -9.87
C GLY A 18 8.17 0.85 -10.92
N THR A 19 8.11 1.20 -12.21
CA THR A 19 8.26 0.20 -13.28
C THR A 19 9.65 -0.44 -13.30
N GLU A 20 10.70 0.35 -13.07
CA GLU A 20 12.07 -0.16 -13.09
C GLU A 20 12.35 -1.05 -11.87
N LEU A 21 11.80 -0.70 -10.69
CA LEU A 21 11.88 -1.55 -9.49
C LEU A 21 11.25 -2.93 -9.71
N ILE A 22 10.06 -3.00 -10.31
CA ILE A 22 9.34 -4.26 -10.51
C ILE A 22 10.04 -5.15 -11.54
N ARG A 23 10.66 -4.57 -12.58
CA ARG A 23 11.42 -5.31 -13.61
C ARG A 23 12.57 -6.13 -13.05
N HIS A 24 13.17 -5.70 -11.95
CA HIS A 24 14.33 -6.33 -11.33
C HIS A 24 13.98 -7.36 -10.23
N VAL A 25 12.70 -7.69 -10.07
CA VAL A 25 12.26 -8.67 -9.07
C VAL A 25 12.42 -10.10 -9.61
N THR A 26 13.05 -10.98 -8.82
CA THR A 26 13.16 -12.42 -9.13
C THR A 26 11.79 -13.07 -9.29
N ARG A 27 11.63 -14.00 -10.24
CA ARG A 27 10.35 -14.70 -10.51
C ARG A 27 9.66 -15.32 -9.28
N LEU A 28 10.46 -15.81 -8.33
CA LEU A 28 9.97 -16.39 -7.07
C LEU A 28 9.21 -15.38 -6.19
N LEU A 29 9.47 -14.08 -6.37
CA LEU A 29 8.92 -13.02 -5.55
C LEU A 29 7.69 -12.35 -6.17
N HIS A 30 7.22 -12.71 -7.37
CA HIS A 30 6.05 -12.04 -7.95
C HIS A 30 4.77 -12.20 -7.10
N THR A 31 4.53 -13.38 -6.52
CA THR A 31 3.37 -13.62 -5.65
C THR A 31 3.44 -12.86 -4.32
N PRO A 32 4.56 -12.87 -3.57
CA PRO A 32 4.67 -12.01 -2.39
C PRO A 32 4.68 -10.52 -2.75
N LEU A 33 5.26 -10.12 -3.89
CA LEU A 33 5.22 -8.74 -4.38
C LEU A 33 3.79 -8.30 -4.67
N MET A 34 2.98 -9.15 -5.31
CA MET A 34 1.56 -8.88 -5.58
C MET A 34 0.81 -8.58 -4.28
N SER A 35 0.96 -9.45 -3.27
CA SER A 35 0.35 -9.26 -1.94
C SER A 35 0.83 -7.98 -1.24
N LEU A 36 2.14 -7.67 -1.34
CA LEU A 36 2.71 -6.47 -0.74
C LEU A 36 2.20 -5.20 -1.40
N THR A 37 2.13 -5.16 -2.74
CA THR A 37 1.61 -4.00 -3.47
C THR A 37 0.14 -3.73 -3.17
N ASN A 38 -0.65 -4.77 -2.90
CA ASN A 38 -2.02 -4.62 -2.41
C ASN A 38 -2.05 -3.94 -1.02
N ALA A 39 -1.16 -4.31 -0.10
CA ALA A 39 -1.04 -3.63 1.20
C ALA A 39 -0.65 -2.15 1.05
N ILE A 40 0.34 -1.85 0.18
CA ILE A 40 0.83 -0.48 -0.08
C ILE A 40 -0.26 0.42 -0.67
N SER A 41 -1.16 -0.14 -1.50
CA SER A 41 -2.27 0.61 -2.11
C SER A 41 -3.21 1.27 -1.08
N SER A 42 -3.18 0.78 0.16
CA SER A 42 -3.98 1.30 1.28
C SER A 42 -3.46 2.62 1.86
N ILE A 43 -2.51 3.29 1.19
CA ILE A 43 -2.15 4.69 1.45
C ILE A 43 -3.35 5.63 1.42
N SER A 44 -4.46 5.21 0.79
CA SER A 44 -5.77 5.86 0.85
C SER A 44 -6.28 6.10 2.29
N VAL A 45 -5.78 5.36 3.30
CA VAL A 45 -6.10 5.64 4.71
C VAL A 45 -5.70 7.05 5.12
N VAL A 46 -4.60 7.58 4.59
CA VAL A 46 -4.15 8.96 4.87
C VAL A 46 -5.16 9.97 4.33
N ALA A 47 -5.67 9.74 3.13
CA ALA A 47 -6.71 10.59 2.56
C ALA A 47 -8.01 10.53 3.38
N ALA A 48 -8.41 9.34 3.83
CA ALA A 48 -9.59 9.18 4.68
C ALA A 48 -9.43 9.89 6.04
N LEU A 49 -8.24 9.81 6.65
CA LEU A 49 -7.93 10.52 7.90
C LEU A 49 -8.00 12.05 7.71
N ILE A 50 -7.50 12.59 6.59
CA ILE A 50 -7.61 14.02 6.28
C ILE A 50 -9.08 14.45 6.11
N VAL A 51 -9.92 13.63 5.47
CA VAL A 51 -11.36 13.93 5.34
C VAL A 51 -12.07 13.89 6.70
N MET A 52 -11.61 13.03 7.60
CA MET A 52 -12.20 12.86 8.93
C MET A 52 -11.95 14.04 9.87
N THR A 53 -10.94 14.89 9.63
CA THR A 53 -10.67 16.05 10.49
C THR A 53 -11.72 17.15 10.33
N GLU A 54 -12.24 17.36 9.12
CA GLU A 54 -13.25 18.38 8.82
C GLU A 54 -14.32 17.81 7.87
N PRO A 55 -15.21 16.92 8.35
CA PRO A 55 -16.23 16.32 7.51
C PRO A 55 -17.32 17.33 7.14
N LYS A 56 -17.72 17.37 5.86
CA LYS A 56 -18.75 18.30 5.36
C LYS A 56 -20.15 18.05 5.92
N ASN A 57 -20.46 16.80 6.27
CA ASN A 57 -21.72 16.39 6.88
C ASN A 57 -21.56 15.00 7.57
N SER A 58 -22.60 14.55 8.27
CA SER A 58 -22.60 13.27 8.99
C SER A 58 -22.42 12.06 8.07
N LEU A 59 -22.88 12.13 6.82
CA LEU A 59 -22.69 11.06 5.83
C LEU A 59 -21.22 10.93 5.42
N VAL A 60 -20.54 12.05 5.17
CA VAL A 60 -19.10 12.07 4.86
C VAL A 60 -18.29 11.53 6.03
N LEU A 61 -18.64 11.89 7.26
CA LEU A 61 -17.98 11.33 8.45
C LEU A 61 -18.15 9.81 8.52
N LEU A 62 -19.38 9.31 8.33
CA LEU A 62 -19.64 7.86 8.33
C LEU A 62 -18.82 7.14 7.26
N LEU A 63 -18.80 7.68 6.03
CA LEU A 63 -18.01 7.13 4.94
C LEU A 63 -16.50 7.17 5.22
N ALA A 64 -16.00 8.24 5.83
CA ALA A 64 -14.60 8.35 6.22
C ALA A 64 -14.22 7.29 7.27
N VAL A 65 -15.07 7.06 8.27
CA VAL A 65 -14.86 5.99 9.27
C VAL A 65 -14.83 4.61 8.61
N VAL A 66 -15.78 4.32 7.71
CA VAL A 66 -15.81 3.05 6.96
C VAL A 66 -14.56 2.91 6.07
N ALA A 67 -14.14 4.00 5.40
CA ALA A 67 -12.95 4.00 4.56
C ALA A 67 -11.69 3.70 5.39
N VAL A 68 -11.55 4.28 6.59
CA VAL A 68 -10.45 3.97 7.50
C VAL A 68 -10.49 2.51 7.93
N ALA A 69 -11.65 1.97 8.33
CA ALA A 69 -11.79 0.57 8.73
C ALA A 69 -11.43 -0.42 7.59
N LEU A 70 -11.86 -0.14 6.37
CA LEU A 70 -11.55 -0.98 5.20
C LEU A 70 -10.06 -0.87 4.81
N ALA A 71 -9.51 0.34 4.77
CA ALA A 71 -8.11 0.55 4.42
C ALA A 71 -7.18 -0.07 5.47
N THR A 72 -7.47 0.08 6.76
CA THR A 72 -6.69 -0.57 7.83
C THR A 72 -6.75 -2.10 7.74
N THR A 73 -7.91 -2.67 7.45
CA THR A 73 -8.05 -4.13 7.25
C THR A 73 -7.20 -4.60 6.06
N ASN A 74 -7.14 -3.83 4.96
CA ASN A 74 -6.32 -4.15 3.79
C ASN A 74 -4.80 -4.05 4.11
N ILE A 75 -4.36 -3.03 4.86
CA ILE A 75 -2.97 -2.94 5.35
C ILE A 75 -2.61 -4.17 6.19
N VAL A 76 -3.41 -4.45 7.23
CA VAL A 76 -3.10 -5.51 8.20
C VAL A 76 -3.10 -6.89 7.52
N SER A 77 -4.14 -7.21 6.76
CA SER A 77 -4.23 -8.49 6.06
C SER A 77 -3.15 -8.65 4.98
N GLY A 78 -2.88 -7.60 4.21
CA GLY A 78 -1.85 -7.60 3.18
C GLY A 78 -0.44 -7.83 3.73
N TYR A 79 -0.08 -7.17 4.83
CA TYR A 79 1.21 -7.41 5.49
C TYR A 79 1.30 -8.82 6.11
N TRP A 80 0.24 -9.28 6.78
CA TRP A 80 0.24 -10.58 7.45
C TRP A 80 0.35 -11.75 6.46
N ILE A 81 -0.36 -11.68 5.33
CA ILE A 81 -0.28 -12.68 4.26
C ILE A 81 1.11 -12.64 3.62
N THR A 82 1.64 -11.45 3.32
CA THR A 82 2.97 -11.30 2.72
C THR A 82 4.05 -11.90 3.62
N GLU A 83 3.98 -11.64 4.93
CA GLU A 83 4.91 -12.19 5.90
C GLU A 83 4.85 -13.73 5.95
N ARG A 84 3.64 -14.30 5.91
CA ARG A 84 3.45 -15.77 5.84
C ARG A 84 4.08 -16.36 4.57
N ILE A 85 3.88 -15.72 3.41
CA ILE A 85 4.49 -16.15 2.15
C ILE A 85 6.02 -16.06 2.23
N LEU A 86 6.56 -14.96 2.75
CA LEU A 86 8.01 -14.76 2.90
C LEU A 86 8.63 -15.76 3.90
N ARG A 87 7.90 -16.16 4.94
CA ARG A 87 8.34 -17.22 5.86
C ARG A 87 8.51 -18.56 5.18
N MET A 88 7.74 -18.87 4.14
CA MET A 88 7.89 -20.12 3.35
C MET A 88 9.18 -20.15 2.52
N PHE A 89 9.78 -19.00 2.21
CA PHE A 89 11.07 -18.91 1.51
C PHE A 89 12.28 -19.04 2.44
N ARG A 90 12.10 -18.86 3.75
CA ARG A 90 13.15 -19.10 4.72
C ARG A 90 13.19 -20.60 5.01
N ARG A 91 14.27 -21.29 4.62
CA ARG A 91 14.56 -22.64 5.14
C ARG A 91 14.44 -22.57 6.66
N GLN A 92 13.54 -23.36 7.25
CA GLN A 92 13.57 -23.62 8.69
C GLN A 92 15.01 -24.01 9.01
N LYS A 93 15.70 -23.24 9.88
CA LYS A 93 16.89 -23.77 10.53
C LYS A 93 16.39 -25.00 11.30
N GLU A 94 16.77 -26.19 10.83
CA GLU A 94 16.70 -27.39 11.65
C GLU A 94 17.48 -27.10 12.92
N THR A 95 16.78 -26.80 14.01
CA THR A 95 17.32 -26.95 15.36
C THR A 95 17.60 -28.43 15.54
N LYS A 96 18.88 -28.79 15.42
CA LYS A 96 19.42 -29.96 16.11
C LYS A 96 19.23 -29.81 17.61
#